data_AF-A0A2D7ZSW9-F1
#
_entry.id   AF-A0A2D7ZSW9-F1
#
_cell.length_a   1.000
_cell.length_b   1.000
_cell.length_c   1.000
_cell.angle_alpha   90.00
_cell.angle_beta   90.00
_cell.angle_gamma   90.00
#
_symmetry.space_group_name_H-M   'P 1'
#
loop_
_entity.id
_entity.type
_entity.pdbx_description
1 polymer ?
#
loop_
_entity_poly.entity_id
_entity_poly.type
_entity_poly.pdbx_seq_one_letter_code
_entity_poly.pdbx_strand_id
1 'polypeptide(L)'
;MIVGSSILCYVAVSEVGGFSGLHNSLKDIDPGMVNLFPADLTFGVTLWIGAFFLGGLGVAGQPQVVSRVMTLKDDKDRKEAAIWFFVWQTPFIALMFIIGLACRAIFLDLDASQAQDGLPLLAMEVLNPFLAGVILASIFAATMSTADSQVLACTAAITDDVRPEWSTDHKTTKTVTLVVAIFATAIALGGQQFPGFGDSVFALVVLAVYGLGGIFVPLLLIRMMGYEPDTEHTVWMMTAALSAVIVWSVSGYGDDIFPSIPAMSAAFATHFILCWRRTESDQNPLGRYSLPTQQTAAVGAVVILVLFGALETTYVMMAPESSEATGDRPYQLTYTVSEWTQSETLNLNDGETQTFQVTIDNTTTAVLSAVLTIAYTDTGETVTAACDDIVTSPDYSGLAGPFSESDDAERSTNACGSITEVGSITPNAALSEYATGPGDYTLNGTEDELVSVLTMLGKSPEMVGNLNMDVSLNANNGNFLGGDSTESVEVTLTLLIFQPSGMTPTG
;
A
#
# COMPACT_ATOMS: atom_id res chain seq x y z
N MET A 1 -10.28 25.24 -3.52
CA MET A 1 -10.00 23.97 -4.22
C MET A 1 -9.75 24.21 -5.69
N ILE A 2 -10.77 24.50 -6.52
CA ILE A 2 -10.62 24.63 -7.98
C ILE A 2 -9.45 25.50 -8.40
N VAL A 3 -9.35 26.74 -7.89
CA VAL A 3 -8.22 27.63 -8.21
C VAL A 3 -6.87 27.00 -7.87
N GLY A 4 -6.75 26.39 -6.69
CA GLY A 4 -5.53 25.71 -6.26
C GLY A 4 -5.21 24.51 -7.15
N SER A 5 -6.18 23.64 -7.40
CA SER A 5 -6.05 22.50 -8.29
C SER A 5 -5.71 22.90 -9.72
N SER A 6 -6.23 24.02 -10.23
CA SER A 6 -5.87 24.56 -11.54
C SER A 6 -4.42 25.02 -11.59
N ILE A 7 -3.94 25.71 -10.56
CA ILE A 7 -2.54 26.13 -10.46
C ILE A 7 -1.64 24.90 -10.38
N LEU A 8 -1.94 23.95 -9.48
CA LEU A 8 -1.15 22.74 -9.33
C LEU A 8 -1.12 21.91 -10.62
N CYS A 9 -2.27 21.72 -11.27
CA CYS A 9 -2.36 21.02 -12.55
C CYS A 9 -1.51 21.70 -13.62
N TYR A 10 -1.53 23.03 -13.71
CA TYR A 10 -0.73 23.76 -14.68
C TYR A 10 0.77 23.55 -14.43
N VAL A 11 1.22 23.67 -13.18
CA VAL A 11 2.64 23.52 -12.84
C VAL A 11 3.09 22.07 -13.05
N ALA A 12 2.33 21.09 -12.58
CA ALA A 12 2.67 19.67 -12.72
C ALA A 12 2.76 19.23 -14.18
N VAL A 13 1.82 19.68 -15.03
CA VAL A 13 1.88 19.41 -16.47
C VAL A 13 3.06 20.12 -17.12
N SER A 14 3.47 21.29 -16.62
CA SER A 14 4.65 22.00 -17.14
C SER A 14 5.98 21.31 -16.80
N GLU A 15 6.10 20.70 -15.62
CA GLU A 15 7.29 19.94 -15.20
C GLU A 15 7.57 18.75 -16.12
N VAL A 16 6.53 18.02 -16.52
CA VAL A 16 6.64 16.88 -17.44
C VAL A 16 6.72 17.29 -18.92
N GLY A 17 6.96 18.57 -19.23
CA GLY A 17 7.09 19.04 -20.62
C GLY A 17 5.77 19.19 -21.39
N GLY A 18 4.66 19.42 -20.67
CA GLY A 18 3.32 19.58 -21.25
C GLY A 18 2.58 18.26 -21.47
N PHE A 19 1.41 18.30 -22.12
CA PHE A 19 0.61 17.10 -22.40
C PHE A 19 1.34 16.05 -23.24
N SER A 20 2.22 16.48 -24.16
CA SER A 20 3.01 15.55 -24.96
C SER A 20 4.04 14.82 -24.12
N GLY A 21 4.72 15.53 -23.21
CA GLY A 21 5.71 14.91 -22.34
C GLY A 21 5.05 14.05 -21.25
N LEU A 22 3.87 14.44 -20.75
CA LEU A 22 3.04 13.58 -19.90
C LEU A 22 2.69 12.26 -20.60
N HIS A 23 2.21 12.32 -21.84
CA HIS A 23 1.87 11.11 -22.61
C HIS A 23 3.08 10.21 -22.85
N ASN A 24 4.21 10.81 -23.25
CA ASN A 24 5.44 10.05 -23.49
C ASN A 24 5.97 9.41 -22.21
N SER A 25 6.02 10.16 -21.10
CA SER A 25 6.51 9.65 -19.81
C SER A 25 5.66 8.49 -19.31
N LEU A 26 4.32 8.61 -19.38
CA LEU A 26 3.43 7.52 -19.00
C LEU A 26 3.59 6.29 -19.90
N LYS A 27 3.74 6.50 -21.20
CA LYS A 27 3.94 5.42 -22.16
C LYS A 27 5.29 4.71 -21.96
N ASP A 28 6.32 5.45 -21.57
CA ASP A 28 7.66 4.90 -21.27
C ASP A 28 7.64 4.06 -19.98
N ILE A 29 6.83 4.45 -18.98
CA ILE A 29 6.59 3.64 -17.77
C ILE A 29 5.84 2.37 -18.15
N ASP A 30 4.67 2.52 -18.75
CA ASP A 30 3.84 1.42 -19.21
C ASP A 30 2.97 1.88 -20.40
N PRO A 31 3.11 1.26 -21.58
CA PRO A 31 2.25 1.52 -22.72
C PRO A 31 0.75 1.38 -22.40
N GLY A 32 0.38 0.60 -21.39
CA GLY A 32 -0.97 0.43 -20.84
C GLY A 32 -1.57 1.72 -20.26
N MET A 33 -0.77 2.58 -19.62
CA MET A 33 -1.25 3.77 -18.89
C MET A 33 -1.84 4.86 -19.78
N VAL A 34 -1.53 4.85 -21.08
CA VAL A 34 -2.08 5.79 -22.06
C VAL A 34 -3.29 5.24 -22.81
N ASN A 35 -3.68 3.99 -22.54
CA ASN A 35 -4.87 3.39 -23.13
C ASN A 35 -6.12 3.75 -22.33
N LEU A 36 -7.18 4.11 -23.05
CA LEU A 36 -8.47 4.46 -22.43
C LEU A 36 -9.18 3.24 -21.83
N PHE A 37 -8.98 2.07 -22.44
CA PHE A 37 -9.51 0.80 -21.97
C PHE A 37 -8.34 -0.03 -21.41
N PRO A 38 -8.47 -0.58 -20.20
CA PRO A 38 -7.45 -1.47 -19.64
C PRO A 38 -7.40 -2.78 -20.44
N ALA A 39 -6.25 -3.46 -20.36
CA ALA A 39 -6.12 -4.84 -20.80
C ALA A 39 -6.81 -5.79 -19.80
N ASP A 40 -7.08 -7.03 -20.22
CA ASP A 40 -7.51 -8.15 -19.37
C ASP A 40 -8.73 -7.89 -18.48
N LEU A 41 -9.80 -7.32 -19.04
CA LEU A 41 -11.07 -7.16 -18.31
C LEU A 41 -11.75 -8.51 -18.03
N THR A 42 -11.58 -9.03 -16.80
CA THR A 42 -12.16 -10.30 -16.29
C THR A 42 -13.65 -10.45 -16.60
N PHE A 43 -14.42 -9.37 -16.50
CA PHE A 43 -15.88 -9.35 -16.62
C PHE A 43 -16.38 -8.68 -17.92
N GLY A 44 -15.48 -8.38 -18.85
CA GLY A 44 -15.79 -7.74 -20.12
C GLY A 44 -15.96 -6.22 -20.04
N VAL A 45 -15.87 -5.58 -21.20
CA VAL A 45 -15.90 -4.11 -21.33
C VAL A 45 -17.28 -3.53 -21.01
N THR A 46 -18.35 -4.29 -21.23
CA THR A 46 -19.72 -3.84 -20.97
C THR A 46 -19.93 -3.57 -19.48
N LEU A 47 -19.51 -4.52 -18.64
CA LEU A 47 -19.64 -4.38 -17.19
C LEU A 47 -18.66 -3.34 -16.65
N TRP A 48 -17.47 -3.22 -17.22
CA TRP A 48 -16.53 -2.15 -16.87
C TRP A 48 -17.11 -0.75 -17.12
N ILE A 49 -17.68 -0.48 -18.30
CA ILE A 49 -18.38 0.78 -18.58
C ILE A 49 -19.59 0.95 -17.65
N GLY A 50 -20.35 -0.14 -17.45
CA GLY A 50 -21.49 -0.19 -16.55
C GLY A 50 -21.12 0.17 -15.10
N ALA A 51 -19.91 -0.17 -14.65
CA ALA A 51 -19.43 0.10 -13.31
C ALA A 51 -19.32 1.60 -13.05
N PHE A 52 -18.81 2.37 -14.00
CA PHE A 52 -18.75 3.83 -13.86
C PHE A 52 -20.15 4.47 -13.86
N PHE A 53 -21.06 3.98 -14.70
CA PHE A 53 -22.43 4.49 -14.75
C PHE A 53 -23.22 4.18 -13.46
N LEU A 54 -23.26 2.91 -13.05
CA LEU A 54 -23.95 2.46 -11.84
C LEU A 54 -23.27 2.98 -10.58
N GLY A 55 -21.94 3.08 -10.61
CA GLY A 55 -21.16 3.72 -9.56
C GLY A 55 -21.54 5.19 -9.40
N GLY A 56 -21.56 5.96 -10.49
CA GLY A 56 -21.99 7.36 -10.47
C GLY A 56 -23.44 7.53 -9.99
N LEU A 57 -24.33 6.61 -10.39
CA LEU A 57 -25.72 6.56 -9.91
C LEU A 57 -25.79 6.32 -8.39
N GLY A 58 -24.81 5.61 -7.81
CA GLY A 58 -24.69 5.38 -6.37
C GLY A 58 -24.69 6.65 -5.51
N VAL A 59 -24.23 7.78 -6.06
CA VAL A 59 -24.28 9.09 -5.38
C VAL A 59 -25.72 9.52 -5.07
N ALA A 60 -26.68 9.17 -5.93
CA ALA A 60 -28.10 9.48 -5.70
C ALA A 60 -28.70 8.70 -4.52
N GLY A 61 -28.08 7.60 -4.11
CA GLY A 61 -28.50 6.81 -2.93
C GLY A 61 -28.02 7.39 -1.60
N GLN A 62 -27.20 8.44 -1.60
CA GLN A 62 -26.56 8.96 -0.39
C GLN A 62 -27.49 9.91 0.39
N PRO A 63 -27.82 9.62 1.66
CA PRO A 63 -28.72 10.46 2.46
C PRO A 63 -28.24 11.91 2.61
N GLN A 64 -26.94 12.13 2.76
CA GLN A 64 -26.32 13.46 2.87
C GLN A 64 -26.47 14.32 1.62
N VAL A 65 -26.59 13.70 0.43
CA VAL A 65 -26.84 14.40 -0.84
C VAL A 65 -28.33 14.64 -1.02
N VAL A 66 -29.13 13.59 -0.81
CA VAL A 66 -30.58 13.62 -1.00
C VAL A 66 -31.26 14.64 -0.09
N SER A 67 -30.89 14.68 1.19
CA SER A 67 -31.42 15.64 2.18
C SER A 67 -31.23 17.09 1.72
N ARG A 68 -30.08 17.45 1.14
CA ARG A 68 -29.83 18.80 0.61
C ARG A 68 -30.78 19.15 -0.52
N VAL A 69 -30.99 18.22 -1.46
CA VAL A 69 -31.93 18.43 -2.58
C VAL A 69 -33.37 18.55 -2.06
N MET A 70 -33.73 17.80 -1.01
CA MET A 70 -35.06 17.87 -0.38
C MET A 70 -35.34 19.22 0.29
N THR A 71 -34.32 19.95 0.75
CA THR A 71 -34.51 21.29 1.34
C THR A 71 -34.84 22.38 0.31
N LEU A 72 -34.66 22.12 -0.99
CA LEU A 72 -34.99 23.07 -2.06
C LEU A 72 -36.52 23.12 -2.27
N LYS A 73 -37.05 24.35 -2.21
CA LYS A 73 -38.51 24.61 -2.24
C LYS A 73 -39.10 24.47 -3.64
N ASP A 74 -38.46 25.08 -4.63
CA ASP A 74 -38.99 25.18 -5.99
C ASP A 74 -38.27 24.23 -6.97
N ASP A 75 -39.01 23.71 -7.95
CA ASP A 75 -38.42 22.87 -9.01
C ASP A 75 -37.40 23.63 -9.87
N LYS A 76 -37.53 24.96 -9.95
CA LYS A 76 -36.55 25.82 -10.60
C LYS A 76 -35.21 25.75 -9.86
N ASP A 77 -35.23 25.89 -8.53
CA ASP A 77 -34.03 25.87 -7.69
C ASP A 77 -33.34 24.50 -7.75
N ARG A 78 -34.12 23.41 -7.85
CA ARG A 78 -33.57 22.05 -8.04
C ARG A 78 -32.80 21.90 -9.36
N LYS A 79 -33.37 22.42 -10.46
CA LYS A 79 -32.69 22.39 -11.78
C LYS A 79 -31.44 23.26 -11.76
N GLU A 80 -31.52 24.44 -11.15
CA GLU A 80 -30.38 25.33 -11.02
C GLU A 80 -29.26 24.70 -10.17
N ALA A 81 -29.60 24.08 -9.04
CA ALA A 81 -28.64 23.36 -8.21
C ALA A 81 -27.97 22.20 -8.96
N ALA A 82 -28.72 21.45 -9.77
CA ALA A 82 -28.15 20.39 -10.61
C ALA A 82 -27.15 20.94 -11.64
N ILE A 83 -27.47 22.07 -12.30
CA ILE A 83 -26.53 22.71 -13.24
C ILE A 83 -25.26 23.16 -12.50
N TRP A 84 -25.41 23.84 -11.37
CA TRP A 84 -24.26 24.29 -10.58
C TRP A 84 -23.38 23.13 -10.11
N PHE A 85 -23.97 21.99 -9.76
CA PHE A 85 -23.22 20.78 -9.45
C PHE A 85 -22.32 20.37 -10.62
N PHE A 86 -22.85 20.23 -11.84
CA PHE A 86 -22.05 19.82 -12.99
C PHE A 86 -21.02 20.87 -13.42
N VAL A 87 -21.35 22.16 -13.32
CA VAL A 87 -20.45 23.28 -13.67
C VAL A 87 -19.19 23.26 -12.82
N TRP A 88 -19.31 22.90 -11.53
CA TRP A 88 -18.18 22.88 -10.61
C TRP A 88 -17.51 21.49 -10.50
N GLN A 89 -18.29 20.41 -10.51
CA GLN A 89 -17.77 19.06 -10.30
C GLN A 89 -16.99 18.54 -11.51
N THR A 90 -17.49 18.76 -12.74
CA THR A 90 -16.86 18.27 -13.97
C THR A 90 -15.43 18.79 -14.16
N PRO A 91 -15.16 20.11 -14.10
CA PRO A 91 -13.79 20.58 -14.23
C PRO A 91 -12.91 20.14 -13.06
N PHE A 92 -13.47 20.02 -11.86
CA PHE A 92 -12.70 19.56 -10.70
C PHE A 92 -12.22 18.12 -10.86
N ILE A 93 -13.08 17.20 -11.32
CA ILE A 93 -12.71 15.81 -11.61
C ILE A 93 -11.64 15.76 -12.71
N ALA A 94 -11.81 16.54 -13.79
CA ALA A 94 -10.84 16.58 -14.88
C ALA A 94 -9.45 17.04 -14.40
N LEU A 95 -9.40 18.08 -13.55
CA LEU A 95 -8.15 18.55 -12.95
C LEU A 95 -7.50 17.50 -12.06
N MET A 96 -8.27 16.87 -11.16
CA MET A 96 -7.74 15.81 -10.27
C MET A 96 -7.21 14.62 -11.06
N PHE A 97 -7.90 14.23 -12.14
CA PHE A 97 -7.47 13.15 -13.01
C PHE A 97 -6.11 13.45 -13.67
N ILE A 98 -5.96 14.64 -14.26
CA ILE A 98 -4.69 15.05 -14.88
C ILE A 98 -3.58 15.16 -13.83
N ILE A 99 -3.87 15.67 -12.63
CA ILE A 99 -2.90 15.74 -11.54
C ILE A 99 -2.44 14.33 -11.14
N GLY A 100 -3.36 13.36 -11.00
CA GLY A 100 -2.99 11.97 -10.68
C GLY A 100 -2.06 11.35 -11.72
N LEU A 101 -2.34 11.58 -13.00
CA LEU A 101 -1.45 11.17 -14.10
C LEU A 101 -0.08 11.85 -14.02
N ALA A 102 -0.05 13.16 -13.74
CA ALA A 102 1.19 13.91 -13.59
C ALA A 102 2.01 13.43 -12.37
N CYS A 103 1.36 13.09 -11.24
CA CYS A 103 2.04 12.51 -10.08
C CYS A 103 2.75 11.21 -10.47
N ARG A 104 2.07 10.31 -11.22
CA ARG A 104 2.68 9.05 -11.65
C ARG A 104 3.86 9.26 -12.60
N ALA A 105 3.78 10.27 -13.48
CA ALA A 105 4.86 10.60 -14.41
C ALA A 105 6.08 11.27 -13.73
N ILE A 106 5.87 12.00 -12.64
CA ILE A 106 6.93 12.70 -11.89
C ILE A 106 7.59 11.78 -10.86
N PHE A 107 6.80 10.99 -10.13
CA PHE A 107 7.26 10.11 -9.07
C PHE A 107 7.24 8.65 -9.52
N LEU A 108 8.33 8.20 -10.13
CA LEU A 108 8.47 6.85 -10.67
C LEU A 108 8.52 5.77 -9.57
N ASP A 109 9.11 6.11 -8.42
CA ASP A 109 9.30 5.20 -7.28
C ASP A 109 8.11 5.17 -6.30
N LEU A 110 7.02 5.88 -6.60
CA LEU A 110 5.86 5.90 -5.72
C LEU A 110 5.10 4.58 -5.84
N ASP A 111 5.15 3.77 -4.79
CA ASP A 111 4.42 2.50 -4.72
C ASP A 111 2.90 2.72 -4.74
N ALA A 112 2.15 1.72 -5.22
CA ALA A 112 0.69 1.77 -5.28
C ALA A 112 0.07 1.98 -3.89
N SER A 113 0.70 1.47 -2.83
CA SER A 113 0.26 1.69 -1.44
C SER A 113 0.34 3.16 -0.99
N GLN A 114 1.18 3.96 -1.66
CA GLN A 114 1.40 5.38 -1.36
C GLN A 114 0.69 6.31 -2.34
N ALA A 115 -0.13 5.78 -3.26
CA ALA A 115 -0.80 6.58 -4.29
C ALA A 115 -1.64 7.74 -3.72
N GLN A 116 -2.19 7.60 -2.52
CA GLN A 116 -2.97 8.63 -1.83
C GLN A 116 -2.14 9.86 -1.42
N ASP A 117 -0.82 9.68 -1.23
CA ASP A 117 0.10 10.76 -0.84
C ASP A 117 0.58 11.57 -2.05
N GLY A 118 0.31 11.10 -3.27
CA GLY A 118 0.80 11.73 -4.51
C GLY A 118 0.40 13.19 -4.66
N LEU A 119 -0.83 13.58 -4.29
CA LEU A 119 -1.28 14.97 -4.38
C LEU A 119 -0.57 15.89 -3.36
N PRO A 120 -0.51 15.55 -2.05
CA PRO A 120 0.30 16.27 -1.08
C PRO A 120 1.78 16.36 -1.46
N LEU A 121 2.40 15.25 -1.88
CA LEU A 121 3.81 15.20 -2.28
C LEU A 121 4.08 16.12 -3.47
N LEU A 122 3.27 16.04 -4.51
CA LEU A 122 3.38 16.93 -5.67
C LEU A 122 3.28 18.40 -5.26
N ALA A 123 2.36 18.74 -4.37
CA ALA A 123 2.21 20.11 -3.89
C ALA A 123 3.44 20.58 -3.09
N MET A 124 4.07 19.71 -2.31
CA MET A 124 5.23 20.05 -1.48
C MET A 124 6.53 20.14 -2.28
N GLU A 125 6.72 19.28 -3.27
CA GLU A 125 7.95 19.21 -4.07
C GLU A 125 7.97 20.24 -5.22
N VAL A 126 6.82 20.47 -5.85
CA VAL A 126 6.76 21.24 -7.10
C VAL A 126 6.33 22.70 -6.89
N LEU A 127 5.56 23.00 -5.84
CA LEU A 127 5.10 24.36 -5.58
C LEU A 127 6.01 25.09 -4.60
N ASN A 128 6.00 26.43 -4.68
CA ASN A 128 6.63 27.23 -3.63
C ASN A 128 5.93 27.01 -2.28
N PRO A 129 6.61 27.22 -1.13
CA PRO A 129 6.06 26.90 0.19
C PRO A 129 4.71 27.58 0.49
N PHE A 130 4.50 28.78 -0.05
CA PHE A 130 3.25 29.51 0.11
C PHE A 130 2.07 28.82 -0.61
N LEU A 131 2.25 28.47 -1.89
CA LEU A 131 1.24 27.79 -2.69
C LEU A 131 1.01 26.36 -2.21
N ALA A 132 2.07 25.64 -1.81
CA ALA A 132 1.98 24.34 -1.17
C ALA A 132 1.05 24.41 0.08
N GLY A 133 1.27 25.41 0.94
CA GLY A 133 0.42 25.67 2.10
C GLY A 133 -1.05 25.95 1.72
N VAL A 134 -1.31 26.71 0.64
CA VAL A 134 -2.67 26.96 0.14
C VAL A 134 -3.34 25.68 -0.36
N ILE A 135 -2.62 24.80 -1.06
CA ILE A 135 -3.14 23.51 -1.52
C ILE A 135 -3.47 22.61 -0.34
N LEU A 136 -2.54 22.43 0.59
CA LEU A 136 -2.75 21.60 1.79
C LEU A 136 -3.94 22.12 2.61
N ALA A 137 -4.04 23.44 2.84
CA ALA A 137 -5.19 24.04 3.51
C ALA A 137 -6.50 23.76 2.76
N SER A 138 -6.48 23.75 1.43
CA SER A 138 -7.66 23.45 0.62
C SER A 138 -8.10 21.99 0.71
N ILE A 139 -7.15 21.04 0.81
CA ILE A 139 -7.43 19.61 1.01
C ILE A 139 -8.06 19.42 2.39
N PHE A 140 -7.47 19.99 3.44
CA PHE A 140 -8.05 19.94 4.79
C PHE A 140 -9.43 20.59 4.86
N ALA A 141 -9.65 21.73 4.19
CA ALA A 141 -10.97 22.36 4.13
C ALA A 141 -12.01 21.45 3.46
N ALA A 142 -11.63 20.74 2.39
CA ALA A 142 -12.50 19.81 1.68
C ALA A 142 -12.89 18.61 2.55
N THR A 143 -11.91 17.98 3.19
CA THR A 143 -12.14 16.82 4.07
C THR A 143 -12.98 17.21 5.27
N MET A 144 -12.72 18.37 5.89
CA MET A 144 -13.54 18.88 6.99
C MET A 144 -14.99 19.16 6.56
N SER A 145 -15.21 19.73 5.38
CA SER A 145 -16.57 19.99 4.88
C SER A 145 -17.37 18.70 4.63
N THR A 146 -16.67 17.64 4.21
CA THR A 146 -17.28 16.33 3.98
C THR A 146 -17.55 15.62 5.30
N ALA A 147 -16.58 15.63 6.23
CA ALA A 147 -16.72 15.05 7.56
C ALA A 147 -17.88 15.67 8.33
N ASP A 148 -18.02 17.01 8.31
CA ASP A 148 -19.15 17.72 8.92
C ASP A 148 -20.49 17.24 8.33
N SER A 149 -20.57 17.15 7.01
CA SER A 149 -21.77 16.68 6.30
C SER A 149 -22.17 15.25 6.69
N GLN A 150 -21.19 14.35 6.86
CA GLN A 150 -21.44 12.96 7.24
C GLN A 150 -21.84 12.83 8.71
N VAL A 151 -21.17 13.56 9.61
CA VAL A 151 -21.53 13.58 11.03
C VAL A 151 -22.95 14.12 11.22
N LEU A 152 -23.33 15.15 10.48
CA LEU A 152 -24.69 15.69 10.49
C LEU A 152 -25.71 14.70 9.92
N ALA A 153 -25.38 13.98 8.84
CA ALA A 153 -26.26 12.94 8.29
C ALA A 153 -26.50 11.80 9.28
N CYS A 154 -25.45 11.32 9.95
CA CYS A 154 -25.57 10.32 11.02
C CYS A 154 -26.35 10.85 12.23
N THR A 155 -26.17 12.13 12.59
CA THR A 155 -26.96 12.78 13.63
C THR A 155 -28.45 12.76 13.27
N ALA A 156 -28.80 13.20 12.05
CA ALA A 156 -30.18 13.24 11.57
C ALA A 156 -30.80 11.83 11.54
N ALA A 157 -30.05 10.81 11.10
CA ALA A 157 -30.53 9.43 11.14
C ALA A 157 -30.90 8.98 12.57
N ILE A 158 -30.13 9.39 13.58
CA ILE A 158 -30.43 9.04 14.98
C ILE A 158 -31.60 9.88 15.53
N THR A 159 -31.58 11.19 15.31
CA THR A 159 -32.54 12.12 15.94
C THR A 159 -33.87 12.20 15.23
N ASP A 160 -33.91 12.00 13.91
CA ASP A 160 -35.10 12.19 13.09
C ASP A 160 -35.72 10.84 12.70
N ASP A 161 -34.90 9.80 12.45
CA ASP A 161 -35.41 8.49 12.03
C ASP A 161 -35.55 7.48 13.20
N VAL A 162 -34.54 7.35 14.07
CA VAL A 162 -34.56 6.34 15.17
C VAL A 162 -35.32 6.84 16.40
N ARG A 163 -35.09 8.09 16.81
CA ARG A 163 -35.76 8.71 17.98
C ARG A 163 -36.29 10.11 17.63
N PRO A 164 -37.36 10.23 16.82
CA PRO A 164 -37.88 11.51 16.32
C PRO A 164 -38.15 12.57 17.40
N GLU A 165 -38.48 12.14 18.62
CA GLU A 165 -38.69 13.00 19.79
C GLU A 165 -37.45 13.87 20.10
N TRP A 166 -36.24 13.36 19.81
CA TRP A 166 -34.98 14.04 20.06
C TRP A 166 -34.67 15.14 19.05
N SER A 167 -35.25 15.08 17.85
CA SER A 167 -35.08 16.11 16.80
C SER A 167 -35.45 17.51 17.29
N THR A 168 -36.48 17.61 18.14
CA THR A 168 -37.00 18.89 18.65
C THR A 168 -36.22 19.44 19.83
N ASP A 169 -35.41 18.62 20.51
CA ASP A 169 -34.57 19.05 21.63
C ASP A 169 -33.15 19.37 21.16
N HIS A 170 -32.89 20.65 20.94
CA HIS A 170 -31.61 21.15 20.48
C HIS A 170 -30.43 20.74 21.38
N LYS A 171 -30.64 20.55 22.69
CA LYS A 171 -29.59 20.11 23.60
C LYS A 171 -29.24 18.64 23.34
N THR A 172 -30.25 17.80 23.14
CA THR A 172 -30.08 16.38 22.82
C THR A 172 -29.43 16.22 21.44
N THR A 173 -29.89 16.94 20.41
CA THR A 173 -29.26 16.89 19.06
C THR A 173 -27.77 17.25 19.11
N LYS A 174 -27.39 18.34 19.79
CA LYS A 174 -25.97 18.72 19.98
C LYS A 174 -25.17 17.63 20.68
N THR A 175 -25.76 16.98 21.67
CA THR A 175 -25.12 15.89 22.41
C THR A 175 -24.92 14.68 21.50
N VAL A 176 -25.93 14.31 20.69
CA VAL A 176 -25.83 13.22 19.72
C VAL A 176 -24.75 13.51 18.67
N THR A 177 -24.70 14.72 18.11
CA THR A 177 -23.65 15.12 17.16
C THR A 177 -22.25 14.98 17.77
N LEU A 178 -22.07 15.42 19.01
CA LEU A 178 -20.79 15.29 19.71
C LEU A 178 -20.41 13.81 19.91
N VAL A 179 -21.36 12.96 20.32
CA VAL A 179 -21.13 11.53 20.50
C VAL A 179 -20.76 10.85 19.18
N VAL A 180 -21.49 11.16 18.09
CA VAL A 180 -21.19 10.64 16.74
C VAL A 180 -19.80 11.08 16.29
N ALA A 181 -19.43 12.35 16.48
CA ALA A 181 -18.12 12.87 16.12
C ALA A 181 -16.99 12.19 16.92
N ILE A 182 -17.15 12.03 18.24
CA ILE A 182 -16.18 11.33 19.10
C ILE A 182 -16.05 9.87 18.67
N PHE A 183 -17.17 9.19 18.42
CA PHE A 183 -17.18 7.79 18.01
C PHE A 183 -16.52 7.59 16.64
N ALA A 184 -16.84 8.43 15.65
CA ALA A 184 -16.21 8.41 14.34
C ALA A 184 -14.69 8.68 14.43
N THR A 185 -14.29 9.63 15.27
CA THR A 185 -12.86 9.93 15.52
C THR A 185 -12.16 8.75 16.20
N ALA A 186 -12.80 8.09 17.16
CA ALA A 186 -12.25 6.90 17.81
C ALA A 186 -12.08 5.73 16.82
N ILE A 187 -13.02 5.54 15.89
CA ILE A 187 -12.88 4.55 14.81
C ILE A 187 -11.73 4.93 13.89
N ALA A 188 -11.61 6.21 13.51
CA ALA A 188 -10.54 6.65 12.61
C ALA A 188 -9.15 6.44 13.24
N LEU A 189 -8.97 6.80 14.51
CA LEU A 189 -7.68 6.66 15.22
C LEU A 189 -7.39 5.21 15.62
N GLY A 190 -8.38 4.47 16.09
CA GLY A 190 -8.24 3.08 16.52
C GLY A 190 -8.14 2.12 15.33
N GLY A 191 -8.83 2.43 14.23
CA GLY A 191 -8.83 1.64 13.01
C GLY A 191 -7.45 1.48 12.38
N GLN A 192 -6.65 2.56 12.37
CA GLN A 192 -5.28 2.55 11.83
C GLN A 192 -4.33 1.57 12.54
N GLN A 193 -4.72 1.03 13.70
CA GLN A 193 -3.92 0.03 14.42
C GLN A 193 -4.16 -1.40 13.91
N PHE A 194 -5.17 -1.62 13.07
CA PHE A 194 -5.53 -2.94 12.55
C PHE A 194 -5.04 -3.11 11.10
N PRO A 195 -4.25 -4.15 10.78
CA PRO A 195 -3.82 -4.43 9.41
C PRO A 195 -5.04 -4.59 8.48
N GLY A 196 -5.01 -3.96 7.31
CA GLY A 196 -6.14 -3.98 6.36
C GLY A 196 -7.21 -2.91 6.63
N PHE A 197 -7.13 -2.16 7.74
CA PHE A 197 -8.09 -1.13 8.07
C PHE A 197 -7.50 0.27 7.85
N GLY A 198 -7.78 0.84 6.68
CA GLY A 198 -7.33 2.18 6.30
C GLY A 198 -6.08 2.23 5.42
N ASP A 199 -5.60 1.08 4.95
CA ASP A 199 -4.43 0.98 4.06
C ASP A 199 -4.64 1.72 2.73
N SER A 200 -5.90 1.81 2.26
CA SER A 200 -6.28 2.60 1.08
C SER A 200 -7.52 3.44 1.34
N VAL A 201 -7.36 4.77 1.33
CA VAL A 201 -8.49 5.71 1.40
C VAL A 201 -9.43 5.51 0.20
N PHE A 202 -8.88 5.19 -0.98
CA PHE A 202 -9.68 4.91 -2.16
C PHE A 202 -10.60 3.72 -1.95
N ALA A 203 -10.09 2.59 -1.44
CA ALA A 203 -10.89 1.40 -1.18
C ALA A 203 -12.00 1.66 -0.14
N LEU A 204 -11.71 2.41 0.92
CA LEU A 204 -12.72 2.81 1.92
C LEU A 204 -13.83 3.66 1.31
N VAL A 205 -13.49 4.62 0.45
CA VAL A 205 -14.47 5.46 -0.24
C VAL A 205 -15.28 4.64 -1.22
N VAL A 206 -14.65 3.73 -1.98
CA VAL A 206 -15.33 2.83 -2.92
C VAL A 206 -16.38 2.01 -2.18
N LEU A 207 -16.00 1.37 -1.07
CA LEU A 207 -16.91 0.58 -0.25
C LEU A 207 -18.06 1.43 0.32
N ALA A 208 -17.74 2.60 0.90
CA ALA A 208 -18.75 3.45 1.54
C ALA A 208 -19.73 4.06 0.54
N VAL A 209 -19.23 4.63 -0.57
CA VAL A 209 -20.04 5.35 -1.56
C VAL A 209 -20.81 4.38 -2.45
N TYR A 210 -20.11 3.42 -3.06
CA TYR A 210 -20.73 2.52 -4.03
C TYR A 210 -21.51 1.40 -3.32
N GLY A 211 -21.10 0.99 -2.12
CA GLY A 211 -21.85 0.06 -1.28
C GLY A 211 -23.19 0.63 -0.81
N LEU A 212 -23.20 1.83 -0.19
CA LEU A 212 -24.48 2.49 0.17
C LEU A 212 -25.34 2.77 -1.06
N GLY A 213 -24.72 3.25 -2.13
CA GLY A 213 -25.40 3.49 -3.41
C GLY A 213 -26.12 2.24 -3.90
N GLY A 214 -25.46 1.08 -3.84
CA GLY A 214 -26.04 -0.20 -4.23
C GLY A 214 -27.24 -0.64 -3.38
N ILE A 215 -27.30 -0.23 -2.10
CA ILE A 215 -28.40 -0.56 -1.19
C ILE A 215 -29.63 0.33 -1.43
N PHE A 216 -29.43 1.65 -1.56
CA PHE A 216 -30.54 2.60 -1.57
C PHE A 216 -31.04 2.96 -2.98
N VAL A 217 -30.18 3.00 -3.99
CA VAL A 217 -30.59 3.37 -5.36
C VAL A 217 -31.69 2.46 -5.92
N PRO A 218 -31.61 1.12 -5.80
CA PRO A 218 -32.66 0.24 -6.34
C PRO A 218 -34.04 0.55 -5.74
N LEU A 219 -34.10 0.81 -4.44
CA LEU A 219 -35.34 1.20 -3.75
C LEU A 219 -35.88 2.54 -4.25
N LEU A 220 -35.00 3.54 -4.43
CA LEU A 220 -35.39 4.83 -4.97
C LEU A 220 -35.95 4.69 -6.39
N LEU A 221 -35.30 3.91 -7.26
CA LEU A 221 -35.77 3.69 -8.63
C LEU A 221 -37.12 2.95 -8.66
N ILE A 222 -37.30 1.93 -7.83
CA ILE A 222 -38.57 1.18 -7.73
C ILE A 222 -39.71 2.11 -7.27
N ARG A 223 -39.45 2.96 -6.26
CA ARG A 223 -40.43 3.97 -5.84
C ARG A 223 -40.69 5.03 -6.90
N MET A 224 -39.69 5.43 -7.68
CA MET A 224 -39.87 6.36 -8.81
C MET A 224 -40.69 5.74 -9.95
N MET A 225 -40.57 4.43 -10.16
CA MET A 225 -41.45 3.67 -11.06
C MET A 225 -42.89 3.58 -10.51
N GLY A 226 -43.10 3.96 -9.25
CA GLY A 226 -44.40 4.03 -8.60
C GLY A 226 -44.84 2.72 -7.95
N TYR A 227 -43.90 1.82 -7.69
CA TYR A 227 -44.11 0.66 -6.84
C TYR A 227 -43.77 1.02 -5.40
N GLU A 228 -44.65 0.71 -4.46
CA GLU A 228 -44.47 1.01 -3.04
C GLU A 228 -44.19 -0.29 -2.27
N PRO A 229 -42.91 -0.68 -2.09
CA PRO A 229 -42.58 -1.91 -1.37
C PRO A 229 -42.95 -1.77 0.11
N ASP A 230 -43.53 -2.82 0.66
CA ASP A 230 -43.79 -2.92 2.09
C ASP A 230 -42.49 -3.10 2.89
N THR A 231 -42.59 -3.08 4.21
CA THR A 231 -41.43 -3.12 5.12
C THR A 231 -40.58 -4.37 4.91
N GLU A 232 -41.20 -5.55 4.81
CA GLU A 232 -40.44 -6.80 4.67
C GLU A 232 -39.75 -6.86 3.30
N HIS A 233 -40.44 -6.45 2.25
CA HIS A 233 -39.88 -6.38 0.90
C HIS A 233 -38.66 -5.47 0.85
N THR A 234 -38.77 -4.29 1.46
CA THR A 234 -37.69 -3.30 1.54
C THR A 234 -36.47 -3.86 2.29
N VAL A 235 -36.68 -4.50 3.44
CA VAL A 235 -35.59 -5.09 4.24
C VAL A 235 -34.88 -6.22 3.50
N TRP A 236 -35.61 -7.10 2.81
CA TRP A 236 -35.02 -8.17 2.01
C TRP A 236 -34.15 -7.62 0.87
N MET A 237 -34.59 -6.57 0.19
CA MET A 237 -33.76 -5.92 -0.84
C MET A 237 -32.47 -5.31 -0.25
N MET A 238 -32.58 -4.59 0.86
CA MET A 238 -31.42 -3.93 1.49
C MET A 238 -30.40 -4.95 2.01
N THR A 239 -30.87 -6.03 2.62
CA THR A 239 -30.02 -7.11 3.14
C THR A 239 -29.34 -7.89 2.02
N ALA A 240 -30.05 -8.18 0.92
CA ALA A 240 -29.45 -8.80 -0.26
C ALA A 240 -28.35 -7.92 -0.89
N ALA A 241 -28.62 -6.62 -1.03
CA ALA A 241 -27.64 -5.67 -1.54
C ALA A 241 -26.40 -5.59 -0.65
N LEU A 242 -26.57 -5.41 0.67
CA LEU A 242 -25.47 -5.34 1.62
C LEU A 242 -24.64 -6.63 1.64
N SER A 243 -25.30 -7.79 1.60
CA SER A 243 -24.63 -9.09 1.55
C SER A 243 -23.80 -9.23 0.27
N ALA A 244 -24.34 -8.78 -0.86
CA ALA A 244 -23.62 -8.79 -2.14
C ALA A 244 -22.39 -7.87 -2.11
N VAL A 245 -22.48 -6.67 -1.52
CA VAL A 245 -21.31 -5.79 -1.32
C VAL A 245 -20.22 -6.51 -0.53
N ILE A 246 -20.57 -7.07 0.64
CA ILE A 246 -19.59 -7.70 1.53
C ILE A 246 -18.95 -8.92 0.87
N VAL A 247 -19.75 -9.81 0.28
CA VAL A 247 -19.24 -11.00 -0.40
C VAL A 247 -18.34 -10.61 -1.58
N TRP A 248 -18.72 -9.60 -2.36
CA TRP A 248 -17.92 -9.14 -3.50
C TRP A 248 -16.58 -8.55 -3.05
N SER A 249 -16.60 -7.69 -2.02
CA SER A 249 -15.39 -7.08 -1.47
C SER A 249 -14.44 -8.10 -0.84
N VAL A 250 -14.96 -9.13 -0.15
CA VAL A 250 -14.13 -10.19 0.44
C VAL A 250 -13.56 -11.15 -0.61
N SER A 251 -14.23 -11.29 -1.76
CA SER A 251 -13.79 -12.19 -2.83
C SER A 251 -12.65 -11.63 -3.71
N GLY A 252 -12.20 -10.40 -3.47
CA GLY A 252 -11.16 -9.73 -4.27
C GLY A 252 -11.66 -9.16 -5.62
N TYR A 253 -12.87 -9.48 -6.06
CA TYR A 253 -13.45 -8.93 -7.30
C TYR A 253 -13.80 -7.43 -7.23
N GLY A 254 -13.64 -6.81 -6.06
CA GLY A 254 -13.82 -5.37 -5.88
C GLY A 254 -12.80 -4.52 -6.65
N ASP A 255 -11.64 -5.10 -6.97
CA ASP A 255 -10.58 -4.42 -7.72
C ASP A 255 -10.91 -4.34 -9.22
N ASP A 256 -11.59 -5.36 -9.77
CA ASP A 256 -12.03 -5.40 -11.16
C ASP A 256 -13.29 -4.56 -11.40
N ILE A 257 -14.30 -4.74 -10.55
CA ILE A 257 -15.62 -4.11 -10.68
C ILE A 257 -16.06 -3.54 -9.35
N PHE A 258 -16.55 -2.29 -9.40
CA PHE A 258 -17.12 -1.63 -8.24
C PHE A 258 -18.25 -2.45 -7.59
N PRO A 259 -18.27 -2.58 -6.24
CA PRO A 259 -19.30 -3.34 -5.51
C PRO A 259 -20.74 -2.87 -5.74
N SER A 260 -20.96 -1.70 -6.34
CA SER A 260 -22.30 -1.20 -6.69
C SER A 260 -23.03 -2.11 -7.68
N ILE A 261 -22.35 -2.70 -8.67
CA ILE A 261 -23.01 -3.57 -9.65
C ILE A 261 -23.65 -4.80 -9.00
N PRO A 262 -22.90 -5.67 -8.28
CA PRO A 262 -23.48 -6.85 -7.66
C PRO A 262 -24.53 -6.48 -6.61
N ALA A 263 -24.34 -5.37 -5.88
CA ALA A 263 -25.30 -4.87 -4.90
C ALA A 263 -26.65 -4.48 -5.53
N MET A 264 -26.63 -3.64 -6.56
CA MET A 264 -27.84 -3.23 -7.27
C MET A 264 -28.51 -4.42 -7.94
N SER A 265 -27.72 -5.32 -8.54
CA SER A 265 -28.23 -6.53 -9.20
C SER A 265 -28.93 -7.45 -8.21
N ALA A 266 -28.34 -7.67 -7.03
CA ALA A 266 -28.96 -8.47 -5.96
C ALA A 266 -30.25 -7.84 -5.43
N ALA A 267 -30.28 -6.51 -5.27
CA ALA A 267 -31.49 -5.79 -4.85
C ALA A 267 -32.63 -5.93 -5.88
N PHE A 268 -32.35 -5.69 -7.16
CA PHE A 268 -33.34 -5.84 -8.22
C PHE A 268 -33.80 -7.29 -8.37
N ALA A 269 -32.88 -8.26 -8.35
CA ALA A 269 -33.23 -9.67 -8.40
C ALA A 269 -34.18 -10.04 -7.26
N THR A 270 -33.88 -9.59 -6.04
CA THR A 270 -34.73 -9.82 -4.87
C THR A 270 -36.11 -9.19 -5.05
N HIS A 271 -36.19 -7.95 -5.54
CA HIS A 271 -37.45 -7.29 -5.84
C HIS A 271 -38.32 -8.11 -6.81
N PHE A 272 -37.78 -8.53 -7.96
CA PHE A 272 -38.52 -9.32 -8.93
C PHE A 272 -38.93 -10.70 -8.39
N ILE A 273 -38.07 -11.35 -7.61
CA ILE A 273 -38.39 -12.63 -6.96
C ILE A 273 -39.55 -12.47 -5.99
N LEU A 274 -39.56 -11.40 -5.18
CA LEU A 274 -40.62 -11.14 -4.21
C LEU A 274 -41.94 -10.77 -4.89
N CYS A 275 -41.94 -9.94 -5.94
CA CYS A 275 -43.15 -9.66 -6.72
C CYS A 275 -43.75 -10.91 -7.36
N TRP A 276 -42.92 -11.90 -7.73
CA TRP A 276 -43.42 -13.16 -8.28
C TRP A 276 -43.93 -14.12 -7.19
N ARG A 277 -43.21 -14.24 -6.07
CA ARG A 277 -43.50 -15.26 -5.05
C ARG A 277 -44.49 -14.82 -3.99
N ARG A 278 -44.53 -13.54 -3.65
CA ARG A 278 -45.29 -13.05 -2.50
C ARG A 278 -46.63 -12.50 -2.95
N THR A 279 -47.71 -13.05 -2.42
CA THR A 279 -49.09 -12.64 -2.71
C THR A 279 -49.43 -11.25 -2.18
N GLU A 280 -48.69 -10.76 -1.19
CA GLU A 280 -48.86 -9.42 -0.60
C GLU A 280 -48.11 -8.33 -1.38
N SER A 281 -47.22 -8.71 -2.29
CA SER A 281 -46.52 -7.76 -3.17
C SER A 281 -47.35 -7.52 -4.43
N ASP A 282 -47.35 -6.29 -4.93
CA ASP A 282 -48.05 -5.97 -6.18
C ASP A 282 -47.49 -6.84 -7.32
N GLN A 283 -48.39 -7.42 -8.10
CA GLN A 283 -48.01 -8.32 -9.20
C GLN A 283 -47.27 -7.60 -10.32
N ASN A 284 -47.36 -6.27 -10.39
CA ASN A 284 -46.63 -5.47 -11.36
C ASN A 284 -45.32 -4.93 -10.76
N PRO A 285 -44.15 -5.55 -11.02
CA PRO A 285 -42.88 -5.09 -10.45
C PRO A 285 -42.45 -3.70 -10.94
N LEU A 286 -42.96 -3.23 -12.09
CA LEU A 286 -42.62 -1.90 -12.61
C LEU A 286 -43.58 -0.79 -12.14
N GLY A 287 -44.44 -1.08 -11.16
CA GLY A 287 -45.37 -0.11 -10.57
C GLY A 287 -46.34 0.48 -11.59
N ARG A 288 -46.11 1.73 -12.00
CA ARG A 288 -46.95 2.48 -12.95
C ARG A 288 -46.76 2.05 -14.40
N TYR A 289 -45.63 1.42 -14.73
CA TYR A 289 -45.37 0.97 -16.09
C TYR A 289 -45.89 -0.45 -16.29
N SER A 290 -46.58 -0.70 -17.41
CA SER A 290 -46.97 -2.05 -17.76
C SER A 290 -45.76 -2.86 -18.18
N LEU A 291 -45.71 -4.13 -17.77
CA LEU A 291 -44.69 -5.04 -18.27
C LEU A 291 -44.81 -5.13 -19.80
N PRO A 292 -43.69 -5.01 -20.54
CA PRO A 292 -43.71 -5.20 -21.98
C PRO A 292 -44.24 -6.60 -22.32
N THR A 293 -44.94 -6.74 -23.45
CA THR A 293 -45.38 -8.05 -23.93
C THR A 293 -44.17 -8.96 -24.14
N GLN A 294 -44.36 -10.27 -23.98
CA GLN A 294 -43.26 -11.24 -24.07
C GLN A 294 -42.43 -11.10 -25.36
N GLN A 295 -43.08 -10.72 -26.47
CA GLN A 295 -42.41 -10.45 -27.73
C GLN A 295 -41.56 -9.17 -27.71
N THR A 296 -42.06 -8.05 -27.15
CA THR A 296 -41.26 -6.82 -27.08
C THR A 296 -40.13 -6.92 -26.06
N ALA A 297 -40.36 -7.63 -24.96
CA ALA A 297 -39.33 -7.96 -23.99
C ALA A 297 -38.24 -8.85 -24.61
N ALA A 298 -38.62 -9.89 -25.36
CA ALA A 298 -37.67 -10.75 -26.06
C ALA A 298 -36.87 -9.99 -27.13
N VAL A 299 -37.53 -9.15 -27.93
CA VAL A 299 -36.85 -8.30 -28.94
C VAL A 299 -35.89 -7.33 -28.24
N GLY A 300 -36.31 -6.69 -27.15
CA GLY A 300 -35.45 -5.80 -26.36
C GLY A 300 -34.23 -6.53 -25.79
N ALA A 301 -34.41 -7.72 -25.21
CA ALA A 301 -33.32 -8.53 -24.69
C ALA A 301 -32.34 -8.95 -25.78
N VAL A 302 -32.83 -9.35 -26.96
CA VAL A 302 -31.98 -9.68 -28.11
C VAL A 302 -31.20 -8.46 -28.58
N VAL A 303 -31.83 -7.27 -28.66
CA VAL A 303 -31.12 -6.03 -29.05
C VAL A 303 -30.01 -5.70 -28.05
N ILE A 304 -30.27 -5.80 -26.75
CA ILE A 304 -29.26 -5.57 -25.70
C ILE A 304 -28.12 -6.59 -25.83
N LEU A 305 -28.43 -7.87 -25.99
CA LEU A 305 -27.41 -8.92 -26.16
C LEU A 305 -26.56 -8.72 -27.41
N VAL A 306 -27.16 -8.28 -28.52
CA VAL A 306 -26.41 -7.96 -29.76
C VAL A 306 -25.51 -6.74 -29.54
N LEU A 307 -25.99 -5.70 -28.86
CA LEU A 307 -25.16 -4.53 -28.54
C LEU A 307 -24.00 -4.89 -27.62
N PHE A 308 -24.24 -5.67 -26.57
CA PHE A 308 -23.17 -6.12 -25.66
C PHE A 308 -22.20 -7.06 -26.37
N GLY A 309 -22.69 -8.02 -27.16
CA GLY A 309 -21.84 -8.87 -27.98
C GLY A 309 -20.98 -8.07 -28.98
N ALA A 310 -21.53 -7.03 -29.60
CA ALA A 310 -20.78 -6.12 -30.47
C ALA A 310 -19.71 -5.33 -29.70
N LEU A 311 -20.03 -4.87 -28.49
CA LEU A 311 -19.08 -4.15 -27.63
C LEU A 311 -17.92 -5.06 -27.20
N GLU A 312 -18.23 -6.25 -26.69
CA GLU A 312 -17.23 -7.24 -26.28
C GLU A 312 -16.37 -7.70 -27.46
N THR A 313 -16.96 -7.98 -28.61
CA THR A 313 -16.19 -8.38 -29.80
C THR A 313 -15.29 -7.25 -30.31
N THR A 314 -15.77 -6.00 -30.29
CA THR A 314 -14.96 -4.84 -30.64
C THR A 314 -13.80 -4.66 -29.65
N TYR A 315 -14.06 -4.83 -28.34
CA TYR A 315 -13.01 -4.79 -27.34
C TYR A 315 -12.00 -5.91 -27.56
N VAL A 316 -12.39 -7.17 -27.73
CA VAL A 316 -11.42 -8.26 -27.98
C VAL A 316 -10.58 -8.03 -29.24
N MET A 317 -11.12 -7.37 -30.26
CA MET A 317 -10.38 -7.03 -31.48
C MET A 317 -9.46 -5.81 -31.35
N MET A 318 -9.79 -4.87 -30.46
CA MET A 318 -9.09 -3.59 -30.30
C MET A 318 -8.42 -3.44 -28.93
N ALA A 319 -8.51 -4.47 -28.09
CA ALA A 319 -7.97 -4.46 -26.74
C ALA A 319 -6.47 -4.22 -26.85
N PRO A 320 -5.91 -3.39 -25.96
CA PRO A 320 -4.47 -3.34 -25.84
C PRO A 320 -3.96 -4.75 -25.57
N GLU A 321 -2.85 -5.12 -26.20
CA GLU A 321 -2.09 -6.26 -25.70
C GLU A 321 -1.77 -5.95 -24.24
N SER A 322 -2.02 -6.93 -23.37
CA SER A 322 -1.61 -6.86 -21.97
C SER A 322 -0.14 -6.45 -21.97
N SER A 323 0.14 -5.21 -21.58
CA SER A 323 1.49 -4.89 -21.19
C SER A 323 1.74 -5.75 -19.96
N GLU A 324 2.63 -6.73 -20.10
CA GLU A 324 3.28 -7.38 -18.96
C GLU A 324 4.02 -6.28 -18.20
N ALA A 325 3.28 -5.54 -17.38
CA ALA A 325 3.73 -4.45 -16.55
C ALA A 325 3.19 -4.70 -15.14
N THR A 326 3.48 -5.89 -14.64
CA THR A 326 3.86 -6.17 -13.25
C THR A 326 4.14 -7.67 -13.16
N GLY A 327 5.43 -8.04 -13.16
CA GLY A 327 5.84 -9.33 -12.59
C GLY A 327 6.46 -10.38 -13.50
N ASP A 328 6.65 -10.21 -14.82
CA ASP A 328 7.22 -11.31 -15.64
C ASP A 328 8.25 -10.91 -16.71
N ARG A 329 8.60 -9.62 -16.82
CA ARG A 329 9.73 -9.23 -17.66
C ARG A 329 11.03 -9.77 -17.05
N PRO A 330 11.89 -10.45 -17.80
CA PRO A 330 13.16 -10.92 -17.25
C PRO A 330 14.04 -9.70 -17.00
N TYR A 331 14.37 -9.45 -15.74
CA TYR A 331 15.36 -8.46 -15.35
C TYR A 331 16.63 -9.17 -14.91
N GLN A 332 17.75 -8.47 -15.10
CA GLN A 332 19.04 -8.84 -14.55
C GLN A 332 19.44 -7.80 -13.51
N LEU A 333 19.55 -8.26 -12.28
CA LEU A 333 20.15 -7.50 -11.18
C LEU A 333 21.65 -7.76 -11.19
N THR A 334 22.42 -6.70 -11.39
CA THR A 334 23.87 -6.70 -11.21
C THR A 334 24.20 -6.15 -9.83
N TYR A 335 25.00 -6.89 -9.07
CA TYR A 335 25.45 -6.47 -7.75
C TYR A 335 26.89 -6.87 -7.50
N THR A 336 27.57 -6.07 -6.70
CA THR A 336 28.95 -6.33 -6.27
C THR A 336 28.92 -6.64 -4.77
N VAL A 337 29.63 -7.69 -4.38
CA VAL A 337 29.92 -7.97 -2.97
C VAL A 337 31.32 -7.46 -2.69
N SER A 338 31.42 -6.47 -1.80
CA SER A 338 32.70 -5.94 -1.35
C SER A 338 33.05 -6.49 0.03
N GLU A 339 34.35 -6.67 0.24
CA GLU A 339 34.91 -7.04 1.53
C GLU A 339 35.31 -5.78 2.28
N TRP A 340 34.86 -5.65 3.52
CA TRP A 340 35.25 -4.59 4.44
C TRP A 340 35.95 -5.22 5.64
N THR A 341 37.16 -4.75 5.94
CA THR A 341 37.98 -5.29 7.03
C THR A 341 38.39 -4.20 8.01
N GLN A 342 38.27 -4.50 9.29
CA GLN A 342 38.77 -3.66 10.37
C GLN A 342 39.66 -4.51 11.28
N SER A 343 40.94 -4.14 11.43
CA SER A 343 41.85 -4.81 12.34
C SER A 343 42.39 -3.87 13.43
N GLU A 344 42.68 -4.45 14.59
CA GLU A 344 43.32 -3.78 15.72
C GLU A 344 44.32 -4.73 16.37
N THR A 345 45.50 -4.22 16.73
CA THR A 345 46.53 -4.98 17.43
C THR A 345 46.46 -4.71 18.93
N LEU A 346 46.15 -5.73 19.71
CA LEU A 346 46.09 -5.72 21.17
C LEU A 346 47.41 -6.28 21.73
N ASN A 347 48.03 -5.55 22.65
CA ASN A 347 49.23 -6.02 23.36
C ASN A 347 48.82 -6.48 24.75
N LEU A 348 48.72 -7.79 24.96
CA LEU A 348 48.17 -8.40 26.17
C LEU A 348 49.30 -8.83 27.12
N ASN A 349 49.16 -8.53 28.40
CA ASN A 349 49.99 -9.16 29.45
C ASN A 349 49.33 -10.46 29.97
N ASP A 350 50.10 -11.31 30.64
CA ASP A 350 49.58 -12.52 31.29
C ASP A 350 48.41 -12.22 32.25
N GLY A 351 47.27 -12.88 32.03
CA GLY A 351 46.03 -12.69 32.78
C GLY A 351 45.31 -11.36 32.51
N GLU A 352 45.77 -10.56 31.54
CA GLU A 352 45.08 -9.35 31.09
C GLU A 352 44.05 -9.66 30.00
N THR A 353 42.91 -8.99 30.10
CA THR A 353 41.85 -9.03 29.08
C THR A 353 41.73 -7.64 28.46
N GLN A 354 41.79 -7.54 27.14
CA GLN A 354 41.44 -6.33 26.40
C GLN A 354 40.27 -6.61 25.46
N THR A 355 39.46 -5.58 25.22
CA THR A 355 38.25 -5.68 24.41
C THR A 355 38.48 -5.02 23.06
N PHE A 356 38.32 -5.77 21.99
CA PHE A 356 38.18 -5.25 20.64
C PHE A 356 36.75 -4.75 20.44
N GLN A 357 36.58 -3.50 19.98
CA GLN A 357 35.26 -2.91 19.78
C GLN A 357 35.17 -2.23 18.41
N VAL A 358 34.14 -2.61 17.65
CA VAL A 358 33.80 -1.98 16.37
C VAL A 358 32.35 -1.52 16.41
N THR A 359 32.12 -0.28 15.96
CA THR A 359 30.77 0.24 15.74
C THR A 359 30.45 0.13 14.25
N ILE A 360 29.33 -0.54 13.93
CA ILE A 360 28.82 -0.70 12.57
C ILE A 360 27.67 0.30 12.39
N ASP A 361 27.87 1.28 11.52
CA ASP A 361 26.96 2.39 11.26
C ASP A 361 25.87 2.06 10.24
N ASN A 362 24.81 2.90 10.20
CA ASN A 362 23.67 2.78 9.29
C ASN A 362 24.02 2.93 7.79
N THR A 363 25.27 3.22 7.45
CA THR A 363 25.77 3.36 6.08
C THR A 363 26.18 2.02 5.47
N THR A 364 26.42 1.00 6.29
CA THR A 364 26.67 -0.39 5.88
C THR A 364 25.40 -1.21 6.02
N THR A 365 24.48 -1.05 5.07
CA THR A 365 23.28 -1.89 4.94
C THR A 365 23.60 -3.15 4.13
N ALA A 366 22.87 -4.25 4.38
CA ALA A 366 23.00 -5.53 3.67
C ALA A 366 24.33 -6.30 3.91
N VAL A 367 24.68 -6.53 5.18
CA VAL A 367 25.79 -7.42 5.56
C VAL A 367 25.38 -8.88 5.34
N LEU A 368 26.13 -9.61 4.53
CA LEU A 368 25.91 -11.02 4.19
C LEU A 368 26.49 -11.95 5.27
N SER A 369 27.71 -11.68 5.70
CA SER A 369 28.41 -12.44 6.73
C SER A 369 29.43 -11.57 7.44
N ALA A 370 29.65 -11.84 8.72
CA ALA A 370 30.73 -11.28 9.51
C ALA A 370 31.59 -12.41 10.09
N VAL A 371 32.91 -12.30 9.95
CA VAL A 371 33.85 -13.28 10.49
C VAL A 371 34.92 -12.56 11.31
N LEU A 372 35.13 -13.06 12.53
CA LEU A 372 36.19 -12.61 13.42
C LEU A 372 37.35 -13.60 13.36
N THR A 373 38.54 -13.06 13.09
CA THR A 373 39.77 -13.83 13.05
C THR A 373 40.81 -13.20 13.95
N ILE A 374 41.70 -14.02 14.50
CA ILE A 374 42.89 -13.57 15.22
C ILE A 374 44.15 -14.12 14.58
N ALA A 375 45.20 -13.32 14.60
CA ALA A 375 46.55 -13.72 14.26
C ALA A 375 47.49 -13.19 15.34
N TYR A 376 48.36 -14.05 15.85
CA TYR A 376 49.37 -13.66 16.82
C TYR A 376 50.65 -14.43 16.58
N THR A 377 51.75 -13.83 16.97
CA THR A 377 53.08 -14.43 16.88
C THR A 377 53.69 -14.40 18.25
N ASP A 378 54.12 -15.56 18.72
CA ASP A 378 54.83 -15.71 19.98
C ASP A 378 56.20 -14.99 19.93
N THR A 379 56.42 -14.05 20.84
CA THR A 379 57.58 -13.12 20.81
C THR A 379 58.45 -13.12 22.06
N GLY A 380 59.04 -14.23 22.46
CA GLY A 380 60.05 -14.13 23.52
C GLY A 380 60.65 -15.40 24.05
N GLU A 381 60.16 -16.56 23.61
CA GLU A 381 60.68 -17.83 24.08
C GLU A 381 62.05 -18.16 23.44
N THR A 382 63.09 -18.22 24.27
CA THR A 382 64.46 -18.61 23.83
C THR A 382 64.73 -20.11 23.91
N VAL A 383 63.80 -20.89 24.48
CA VAL A 383 64.03 -22.30 24.86
C VAL A 383 62.86 -23.22 24.48
N THR A 384 61.63 -22.75 24.54
CA THR A 384 60.43 -23.44 24.06
C THR A 384 59.92 -22.74 22.80
N ALA A 385 59.13 -23.47 22.01
CA ALA A 385 58.48 -22.96 20.79
C ALA A 385 56.98 -23.26 20.88
N ALA A 386 56.45 -23.22 22.12
CA ALA A 386 55.11 -23.65 22.42
C ALA A 386 54.26 -22.40 22.62
N CYS A 387 53.40 -22.11 21.65
CA CYS A 387 52.54 -20.94 21.66
C CYS A 387 51.70 -20.85 22.94
N ASP A 388 51.55 -19.63 23.46
CA ASP A 388 50.63 -19.33 24.55
C ASP A 388 49.16 -19.48 24.15
N ASP A 389 48.32 -19.77 25.15
CA ASP A 389 46.87 -19.94 24.98
C ASP A 389 46.18 -18.57 24.98
N ILE A 390 45.57 -18.20 23.86
CA ILE A 390 44.68 -17.03 23.77
C ILE A 390 43.25 -17.50 23.92
N VAL A 391 42.50 -16.85 24.80
CA VAL A 391 41.06 -17.07 24.97
C VAL A 391 40.31 -15.88 24.41
N THR A 392 39.30 -16.15 23.59
CA THR A 392 38.46 -15.16 22.92
C THR A 392 36.99 -15.39 23.25
N SER A 393 36.27 -14.33 23.59
CA SER A 393 34.83 -14.35 23.86
C SER A 393 34.14 -13.22 23.07
N PRO A 394 33.62 -13.50 21.87
CA PRO A 394 32.80 -12.55 21.11
C PRO A 394 31.47 -12.26 21.83
N ASP A 395 30.98 -11.01 21.76
CA ASP A 395 29.66 -10.61 22.27
C ASP A 395 28.90 -9.82 21.19
N TYR A 396 27.80 -10.41 20.72
CA TYR A 396 26.95 -9.85 19.66
C TYR A 396 25.66 -9.22 20.19
N SER A 397 25.47 -9.16 21.50
CA SER A 397 24.25 -8.62 22.12
C SER A 397 24.02 -7.13 21.82
N GLY A 398 25.08 -6.39 21.48
CA GLY A 398 25.05 -4.98 21.10
C GLY A 398 24.64 -4.70 19.64
N LEU A 399 24.38 -5.74 18.84
CA LEU A 399 24.01 -5.64 17.44
C LEU A 399 22.49 -5.81 17.26
N ALA A 400 21.92 -5.10 16.29
CA ALA A 400 20.51 -5.27 15.92
C ALA A 400 20.29 -6.66 15.30
N GLY A 401 19.49 -7.49 15.98
CA GLY A 401 19.05 -8.81 15.51
C GLY A 401 17.59 -8.82 15.00
N PRO A 402 17.04 -10.00 14.66
CA PRO A 402 17.56 -11.35 14.93
C PRO A 402 18.63 -11.85 13.92
N PHE A 403 19.54 -12.72 14.37
CA PHE A 403 20.51 -13.42 13.51
C PHE A 403 20.03 -14.85 13.19
N SER A 404 20.26 -15.31 11.97
CA SER A 404 19.95 -16.69 11.56
C SER A 404 20.95 -17.67 12.16
N GLU A 405 22.24 -17.33 12.10
CA GLU A 405 23.31 -18.08 12.75
C GLU A 405 24.26 -17.09 13.42
N SER A 406 24.68 -17.41 14.64
CA SER A 406 25.66 -16.63 15.39
C SER A 406 26.49 -17.56 16.23
N ASP A 407 27.81 -17.36 16.19
CA ASP A 407 28.79 -18.15 16.89
C ASP A 407 29.63 -17.24 17.81
N ASP A 408 29.08 -17.00 19.00
CA ASP A 408 29.63 -16.18 20.08
C ASP A 408 30.27 -17.04 21.19
N ALA A 409 30.55 -18.31 20.91
CA ALA A 409 31.11 -19.21 21.90
C ALA A 409 32.56 -18.83 22.26
N GLU A 410 32.87 -18.90 23.55
CA GLU A 410 34.24 -18.74 24.02
C GLU A 410 35.14 -19.84 23.42
N ARG A 411 36.29 -19.43 22.90
CA ARG A 411 37.28 -20.32 22.28
C ARG A 411 38.67 -20.05 22.84
N SER A 412 39.48 -21.10 22.89
CA SER A 412 40.90 -21.00 23.20
C SER A 412 41.71 -21.58 22.05
N THR A 413 42.77 -20.88 21.64
CA THR A 413 43.69 -21.32 20.58
C THR A 413 45.14 -21.16 20.99
N ASN A 414 45.96 -22.12 20.57
CA ASN A 414 47.42 -22.14 20.70
C ASN A 414 48.11 -22.18 19.33
N ALA A 415 47.42 -21.75 18.27
CA ALA A 415 47.90 -21.85 16.90
C ALA A 415 48.65 -20.57 16.46
N CYS A 416 49.76 -20.24 17.13
CA CYS A 416 50.56 -19.05 16.78
C CYS A 416 51.14 -19.13 15.36
N GLY A 417 51.24 -17.98 14.70
CA GLY A 417 51.71 -17.85 13.30
C GLY A 417 50.69 -18.26 12.24
N SER A 418 49.45 -18.58 12.63
CA SER A 418 48.34 -18.88 11.70
C SER A 418 47.11 -18.05 12.05
N ILE A 419 46.28 -17.75 11.05
CA ILE A 419 45.02 -17.03 11.23
C ILE A 419 43.98 -18.05 11.74
N THR A 420 43.39 -17.78 12.90
CA THR A 420 42.34 -18.63 13.51
C THR A 420 41.01 -17.89 13.50
N GLU A 421 39.95 -18.54 13.00
CA GLU A 421 38.57 -18.05 13.12
C GLU A 421 38.05 -18.30 14.54
N VAL A 422 37.49 -17.25 15.15
CA VAL A 422 37.10 -17.24 16.55
C VAL A 422 35.64 -16.91 16.77
N GLY A 423 34.95 -16.38 15.77
CA GLY A 423 33.49 -16.20 15.79
C GLY A 423 32.96 -15.80 14.42
N SER A 424 31.67 -16.04 14.20
CA SER A 424 31.01 -15.69 12.94
C SER A 424 29.53 -15.32 13.16
N ILE A 425 29.00 -14.48 12.27
CA ILE A 425 27.60 -14.08 12.25
C ILE A 425 27.07 -14.17 10.83
N THR A 426 25.94 -14.84 10.68
CA THR A 426 25.13 -14.85 9.45
C THR A 426 23.77 -14.24 9.78
N PRO A 427 23.53 -12.96 9.43
CA PRO A 427 22.28 -12.28 9.76
C PRO A 427 21.06 -13.00 9.15
N ASN A 428 21.16 -13.34 7.87
CA ASN A 428 20.11 -14.04 7.13
C ASN A 428 20.69 -15.20 6.33
N ALA A 429 20.40 -16.44 6.75
CA ALA A 429 20.91 -17.65 6.09
C ALA A 429 20.42 -17.79 4.64
N ALA A 430 19.25 -17.24 4.31
CA ALA A 430 18.75 -17.23 2.93
C ALA A 430 19.61 -16.37 2.00
N LEU A 431 20.44 -15.47 2.55
CA LEU A 431 21.32 -14.63 1.74
C LEU A 431 22.64 -15.30 1.34
N SER A 432 23.05 -16.36 2.05
CA SER A 432 24.27 -17.11 1.75
C SER A 432 24.23 -17.81 0.38
N GLU A 433 23.04 -17.99 -0.21
CA GLU A 433 22.86 -18.53 -1.56
C GLU A 433 23.29 -17.53 -2.65
N TYR A 434 23.27 -16.22 -2.37
CA TYR A 434 23.52 -15.19 -3.38
C TYR A 434 25.01 -14.84 -3.56
N ALA A 435 25.86 -15.09 -2.56
CA ALA A 435 27.30 -14.90 -2.69
C ALA A 435 28.07 -15.69 -1.63
N THR A 436 29.18 -16.29 -2.05
CA THR A 436 30.09 -17.04 -1.16
C THR A 436 31.44 -16.34 -0.96
N GLY A 437 31.61 -15.13 -1.51
CA GLY A 437 32.85 -14.35 -1.44
C GLY A 437 32.76 -13.03 -2.22
N PRO A 438 33.78 -12.17 -2.13
CA PRO A 438 33.79 -10.88 -2.81
C PRO A 438 33.87 -11.04 -4.33
N GLY A 439 33.14 -10.20 -5.06
CA GLY A 439 33.09 -10.25 -6.53
C GLY A 439 31.82 -9.64 -7.12
N ASP A 440 31.74 -9.65 -8.45
CA ASP A 440 30.57 -9.21 -9.21
C ASP A 440 29.67 -10.40 -9.54
N TYR A 441 28.38 -10.26 -9.25
CA TYR A 441 27.37 -11.29 -9.42
C TYR A 441 26.17 -10.76 -10.21
N THR A 442 25.44 -11.69 -10.82
CA THR A 442 24.24 -11.40 -11.60
C THR A 442 23.11 -12.33 -11.20
N LEU A 443 21.97 -11.76 -10.81
CA LEU A 443 20.73 -12.51 -10.60
C LEU A 443 19.78 -12.23 -11.76
N ASN A 444 19.19 -13.29 -12.33
CA ASN A 444 18.12 -13.15 -13.30
C ASN A 444 16.81 -13.59 -12.64
N GLY A 445 15.76 -12.82 -12.84
CA GLY A 445 14.44 -13.11 -12.27
C GLY A 445 13.40 -12.14 -12.79
N THR A 446 12.18 -12.28 -12.27
CA THR A 446 11.13 -11.29 -12.52
C THR A 446 11.41 -9.99 -11.76
N GLU A 447 10.80 -8.89 -12.20
CA GLU A 447 10.94 -7.59 -11.50
C GLU A 447 10.54 -7.70 -10.03
N ASP A 448 9.41 -8.35 -9.75
CA ASP A 448 8.88 -8.49 -8.38
C ASP A 448 9.76 -9.38 -7.50
N GLU A 449 10.33 -10.47 -8.04
CA GLU A 449 11.30 -11.30 -7.33
C GLU A 449 12.57 -10.52 -7.00
N LEU A 450 13.10 -9.76 -7.96
CA LEU A 450 14.33 -9.01 -7.78
C LEU A 450 14.14 -7.79 -6.87
N VAL A 451 12.99 -7.11 -6.97
CA VAL A 451 12.59 -6.04 -6.04
C VAL A 451 12.36 -6.61 -4.65
N SER A 452 11.81 -7.82 -4.51
CA SER A 452 11.70 -8.49 -3.21
C SER A 452 13.08 -8.77 -2.60
N VAL A 453 14.04 -9.24 -3.39
CA VAL A 453 15.44 -9.43 -2.96
C VAL A 453 16.08 -8.10 -2.54
N LEU A 454 15.95 -7.05 -3.35
CA LEU A 454 16.44 -5.70 -3.03
C LEU A 454 15.77 -5.12 -1.79
N THR A 455 14.47 -5.35 -1.61
CA THR A 455 13.71 -4.89 -0.44
C THR A 455 14.10 -5.65 0.82
N MET A 456 14.35 -6.96 0.71
CA MET A 456 14.90 -7.77 1.80
C MET A 456 16.27 -7.23 2.24
N LEU A 457 17.13 -6.86 1.29
CA LEU A 457 18.46 -6.31 1.55
C LEU A 457 18.44 -4.85 2.03
N GLY A 458 17.49 -4.05 1.55
CA GLY A 458 17.33 -2.63 1.90
C GLY A 458 16.60 -2.39 3.23
N LYS A 459 15.86 -3.38 3.73
CA LYS A 459 15.11 -3.31 5.00
C LYS A 459 15.76 -4.06 6.16
N SER A 460 16.96 -4.63 6.01
CA SER A 460 17.65 -5.29 7.12
C SER A 460 18.64 -4.33 7.79
N PRO A 461 18.25 -3.58 8.85
CA PRO A 461 19.19 -2.88 9.73
C PRO A 461 19.95 -3.86 10.65
N GLU A 462 19.88 -5.16 10.38
CA GLU A 462 20.59 -6.21 11.08
C GLU A 462 22.10 -5.91 11.02
N MET A 463 22.82 -6.19 12.11
CA MET A 463 24.25 -5.85 12.29
C MET A 463 24.59 -4.39 12.56
N VAL A 464 23.63 -3.46 12.60
CA VAL A 464 23.90 -2.10 13.09
C VAL A 464 24.05 -2.14 14.61
N GLY A 465 25.14 -1.56 15.13
CA GLY A 465 25.40 -1.48 16.56
C GLY A 465 26.87 -1.67 16.92
N ASN A 466 27.12 -2.07 18.17
CA ASN A 466 28.46 -2.29 18.67
C ASN A 466 28.74 -3.80 18.75
N LEU A 467 29.77 -4.24 18.04
CA LEU A 467 30.35 -5.57 18.19
C LEU A 467 31.53 -5.46 19.16
N ASN A 468 31.51 -6.30 20.21
CA ASN A 468 32.59 -6.38 21.18
C ASN A 468 33.17 -7.79 21.16
N MET A 469 34.45 -7.92 21.46
CA MET A 469 35.10 -9.20 21.63
C MET A 469 36.22 -9.07 22.67
N ASP A 470 36.10 -9.84 23.75
CA ASP A 470 37.13 -9.90 24.78
C ASP A 470 38.22 -10.90 24.36
N VAL A 471 39.47 -10.47 24.48
CA VAL A 471 40.65 -11.28 24.20
C VAL A 471 41.54 -11.28 25.43
N SER A 472 41.85 -12.47 25.95
CA SER A 472 42.73 -12.64 27.10
C SER A 472 43.86 -13.60 26.82
N LEU A 473 45.03 -13.29 27.37
CA LEU A 473 46.21 -14.14 27.30
C LEU A 473 46.31 -14.99 28.58
N ASN A 474 46.41 -16.31 28.41
CA ASN A 474 46.84 -17.22 29.46
C ASN A 474 48.25 -17.70 29.08
N ALA A 475 49.26 -17.05 29.63
CA ALA A 475 50.63 -17.50 29.41
C ALA A 475 50.78 -18.88 30.06
N ASN A 476 51.22 -19.88 29.29
CA ASN A 476 51.51 -21.17 29.89
C ASN A 476 52.73 -20.99 30.80
N ASN A 477 52.75 -21.66 31.96
CA ASN A 477 53.78 -21.45 32.99
C ASN A 477 55.16 -21.95 32.52
N GLY A 478 55.84 -21.17 31.67
CA GLY A 478 57.12 -21.44 31.04
C GLY A 478 58.32 -21.16 31.96
N ASN A 479 58.42 -21.88 33.07
CA ASN A 479 59.61 -22.01 33.94
C ASN A 479 60.21 -20.71 34.55
N PHE A 480 60.92 -20.85 35.68
CA PHE A 480 61.55 -19.75 36.46
C PHE A 480 62.64 -18.94 35.70
N LEU A 481 62.93 -19.27 34.44
CA LEU A 481 64.06 -18.74 33.66
C LEU A 481 63.65 -18.12 32.31
N GLY A 482 62.52 -17.42 32.27
CA GLY A 482 62.25 -16.40 31.26
C GLY A 482 61.33 -16.80 30.11
N GLY A 483 60.07 -17.09 30.43
CA GLY A 483 58.97 -16.81 29.49
C GLY A 483 58.76 -15.30 29.41
N ASP A 484 58.50 -14.78 28.21
CA ASP A 484 57.88 -13.46 28.09
C ASP A 484 56.42 -13.58 28.51
N SER A 485 55.87 -12.46 29.01
CA SER A 485 54.53 -12.42 29.57
C SER A 485 53.63 -11.53 28.72
N THR A 486 53.99 -11.32 27.46
CA THR A 486 53.41 -10.30 26.59
C THR A 486 53.25 -10.81 25.18
N GLU A 487 52.02 -10.82 24.68
CA GLU A 487 51.72 -11.22 23.30
C GLU A 487 51.05 -10.08 22.53
N SER A 488 51.42 -9.95 21.26
CA SER A 488 50.76 -9.04 20.33
C SER A 488 49.76 -9.83 19.47
N VAL A 489 48.48 -9.58 19.69
CA VAL A 489 47.37 -10.24 19.02
C VAL A 489 46.68 -9.26 18.08
N GLU A 490 46.69 -9.55 16.78
CA GLU A 490 45.89 -8.82 15.80
C GLU A 490 44.51 -9.47 15.68
N VAL A 491 43.47 -8.70 16.02
CA VAL A 491 42.06 -9.09 15.83
C VAL A 491 41.57 -8.42 14.57
N THR A 492 40.95 -9.19 13.67
CA THR A 492 40.40 -8.69 12.41
C THR A 492 38.94 -9.10 12.26
N LEU A 493 38.07 -8.10 12.10
CA LEU A 493 36.68 -8.27 11.67
C LEU A 493 36.59 -8.11 10.16
N THR A 494 36.06 -9.11 9.48
CA THR A 494 35.80 -9.09 8.03
C THR A 494 34.30 -9.16 7.78
N LEU A 495 33.76 -8.20 7.03
CA LEU A 495 32.36 -8.13 6.61
C LEU A 495 32.26 -8.31 5.10
N LEU A 496 31.31 -9.13 4.66
CA LEU A 496 30.88 -9.15 3.25
C LEU A 496 29.64 -8.28 3.10
N ILE A 497 29.71 -7.25 2.27
CA ILE A 497 28.66 -6.25 2.11
C ILE A 497 28.10 -6.33 0.70
N PHE A 498 26.79 -6.44 0.60
CA PHE A 498 26.08 -6.41 -0.67
C PHE A 498 25.91 -4.96 -1.16
N GLN A 499 26.33 -4.67 -2.39
CA GLN A 499 26.15 -3.37 -3.03
C GLN A 499 25.43 -3.54 -4.38
N PRO A 500 24.18 -3.07 -4.52
CA PRO A 500 23.49 -3.13 -5.80
C PRO A 500 24.14 -2.17 -6.80
N SER A 501 24.47 -2.67 -8.00
CA SER A 501 25.09 -1.88 -9.08
C SER A 501 24.04 -1.36 -10.06
N GLY A 502 22.93 -2.08 -10.21
CA GLY A 502 21.78 -1.65 -11.02
C GLY A 502 20.94 -2.83 -11.51
N MET A 503 19.68 -2.55 -11.83
CA MET A 503 18.77 -3.51 -12.47
C MET A 503 18.57 -3.11 -13.93
N THR A 504 18.78 -4.06 -14.85
CA THR A 504 18.60 -3.84 -16.28
C THR A 504 17.61 -4.83 -16.85
N PRO A 505 16.66 -4.39 -17.71
CA PRO A 505 15.77 -5.31 -18.41
C PRO A 505 16.59 -6.20 -19.36
N THR A 506 16.38 -7.51 -19.26
CA THR A 506 16.91 -8.51 -20.20
C THR A 506 15.81 -8.94 -21.16
N GLY A 507 15.45 -8.06 -22.09
CA GLY A 507 14.40 -8.30 -23.08
C GLY A 507 13.99 -7.02 -23.78
#